data_AF-A0A7K2VNP1-F1
#
_entry.id   AF-A0A7K2VNP1-F1
#
_cell.length_a   1.000
_cell.length_b   1.000
_cell.length_c   1.000
_cell.angle_alpha   90.00
_cell.angle_beta   90.00
_cell.angle_gamma   90.00
#
_symmetry.space_group_name_H-M   'P 1'
#
loop_
_entity.id
_entity.type
_entity.pdbx_description
1 polymer ?
#
loop_
_entity_poly.entity_id
_entity_poly.type
_entity_poly.pdbx_seq_one_letter_code
_entity_poly.pdbx_strand_id
1 'polypeptide(L)' 'LLLDEPTNNLDPASREEILGALRTYKGAVVLVTHDEGAVEALQPERIILLPDGVEDLWGSGYADLVALA' A
#
# COMPACT_ATOMS: atom_id res chain seq x y z
N LEU A 1 -3.32 6.66 9.99
CA LEU A 1 -1.98 6.05 10.11
C LEU A 1 -1.21 6.38 8.84
N LEU A 2 0.02 6.87 8.95
CA LEU A 2 0.91 7.13 7.80
C LEU A 2 2.07 6.16 7.91
N LEU A 3 2.29 5.34 6.89
CA LEU A 3 3.33 4.32 6.86
C LEU A 3 4.19 4.47 5.62
N ASP A 4 5.49 4.40 5.81
CA ASP A 4 6.48 4.42 4.74
C ASP A 4 7.23 3.08 4.78
N GLU A 5 7.05 2.28 3.74
CA GLU A 5 7.63 0.94 3.57
C GLU A 5 7.51 0.02 4.81
N PRO A 6 6.30 -0.18 5.37
CA PRO A 6 6.12 -0.92 6.62
C PRO A 6 6.38 -2.43 6.51
N THR A 7 6.47 -2.98 5.30
CA THR A 7 6.76 -4.39 5.05
C THR A 7 8.26 -4.66 4.86
N ASN A 8 9.08 -3.60 4.90
CA ASN A 8 10.53 -3.70 4.75
C ASN A 8 11.17 -4.35 5.99
N ASN A 9 12.21 -5.16 5.78
CA ASN A 9 12.91 -5.94 6.82
C ASN A 9 12.04 -6.93 7.62
N LEU A 10 10.82 -7.21 7.17
CA LEU A 10 9.97 -8.24 7.78
C LEU A 10 10.14 -9.57 7.07
N ASP A 11 10.12 -10.65 7.85
CA ASP A 11 9.91 -11.98 7.31
C ASP A 11 8.48 -12.12 6.75
N PRO A 12 8.22 -13.11 5.89
CA PRO A 12 6.91 -13.30 5.26
C PRO A 12 5.73 -13.41 6.25
N ALA A 13 5.92 -14.10 7.38
CA ALA A 13 4.85 -14.28 8.36
C ALA A 13 4.52 -12.96 9.08
N SER A 14 5.56 -12.22 9.48
CA SER A 14 5.41 -10.88 10.08
C SER A 14 4.74 -9.89 9.12
N ARG A 15 5.06 -9.98 7.82
CA ARG A 15 4.42 -9.16 6.78
C ARG A 15 2.92 -9.44 6.68
N GLU A 16 2.53 -10.71 6.60
CA GLU A 16 1.12 -11.12 6.55
C GLU A 16 0.34 -10.62 7.78
N GLU A 17 0.94 -10.71 8.96
CA GLU A 17 0.31 -10.25 10.21
C GLU A 17 0.07 -8.74 10.20
N ILE A 18 1.06 -7.94 9.77
CA ILE A 18 0.91 -6.49 9.68
C ILE A 18 -0.15 -6.12 8.64
N LEU A 19 -0.13 -6.71 7.45
CA LEU A 19 -1.13 -6.43 6.41
C LEU A 19 -2.55 -6.79 6.89
N GLY A 20 -2.70 -7.91 7.61
CA GLY A 20 -3.97 -8.28 8.24
C GLY A 20 -4.44 -7.27 9.29
N ALA A 21 -3.52 -6.77 10.13
CA ALA A 21 -3.84 -5.73 11.12
C ALA A 21 -4.25 -4.42 10.44
N LEU A 22 -3.55 -3.99 9.39
CA LEU A 22 -3.87 -2.77 8.63
C LEU A 22 -5.23 -2.86 7.95
N ARG A 23 -5.59 -4.03 7.40
CA ARG A 23 -6.89 -4.25 6.76
C ARG A 23 -8.07 -4.11 7.73
N THR A 24 -7.86 -4.41 9.01
CA THR A 24 -8.90 -4.33 10.05
C THR A 24 -8.87 -3.01 10.83
N TYR A 25 -7.92 -2.13 10.52
CA TYR A 25 -7.79 -0.83 11.17
C TYR A 25 -9.00 0.05 10.86
N LYS A 26 -9.69 0.55 11.90
CA LYS A 26 -10.93 1.33 11.77
C LYS A 26 -10.74 2.80 11.36
N GLY A 27 -9.53 3.20 10.99
CA GLY A 27 -9.20 4.55 10.55
C GLY A 27 -8.62 4.57 9.15
N ALA A 28 -8.27 5.76 8.67
CA ALA A 28 -7.57 5.88 7.40
C ALA A 28 -6.12 5.42 7.53
N VAL A 29 -5.65 4.65 6.54
CA VAL A 29 -4.24 4.30 6.33
C VAL A 29 -3.78 4.96 5.05
N VAL A 30 -2.67 5.67 5.11
CA VAL A 30 -1.91 6.08 3.94
C VAL A 30 -0.61 5.30 3.98
N LEU A 31 -0.31 4.64 2.88
CA LEU A 31 0.80 3.71 2.76
C LEU A 31 1.65 4.10 1.55
N VAL A 32 2.96 4.16 1.74
CA VAL A 32 3.95 4.18 0.67
C VAL A 32 4.59 2.80 0.63
N THR A 33 4.53 2.13 -0.52
CA THR A 33 5.12 0.79 -0.71
C THR A 33 5.41 0.52 -2.18
N HIS A 34 6.47 -0.25 -2.44
CA HIS A 34 6.76 -0.90 -3.73
C HIS A 34 6.33 -2.38 -3.76
N ASP A 35 5.65 -2.87 -2.72
CA ASP A 35 5.24 -4.27 -2.63
C ASP A 35 3.85 -4.48 -3.25
N GLU A 36 3.80 -5.13 -4.41
CA GLU A 36 2.57 -5.52 -5.09
C GLU A 36 1.64 -6.35 -4.18
N GLY A 37 2.20 -7.26 -3.38
CA GLY A 37 1.44 -8.09 -2.46
C GLY A 37 0.77 -7.28 -1.35
N ALA A 38 1.38 -6.17 -0.91
CA ALA A 38 0.76 -5.27 0.05
C ALA A 38 -0.45 -4.53 -0.56
N VAL A 39 -0.33 -4.10 -1.81
CA VAL A 39 -1.42 -3.43 -2.54
C VAL A 39 -2.58 -4.39 -2.78
N GLU A 40 -2.29 -5.63 -3.19
CA GLU A 40 -3.30 -6.67 -3.36
C GLU A 40 -4.00 -7.04 -2.05
N ALA A 41 -3.25 -7.14 -0.96
CA ALA A 41 -3.79 -7.50 0.35
C ALA A 41 -4.69 -6.41 0.95
N LEU A 42 -4.32 -5.13 0.76
CA LEU A 42 -5.01 -4.00 1.37
C LEU A 42 -6.11 -3.41 0.50
N GLN A 43 -6.08 -3.62 -0.82
CA GLN A 43 -7.07 -3.13 -1.78
C GLN A 43 -7.40 -1.64 -1.56
N PRO A 44 -6.42 -0.73 -1.78
CA PRO A 44 -6.63 0.68 -1.53
C PRO A 44 -7.75 1.23 -2.41
N GLU A 45 -8.48 2.22 -1.90
CA GLU A 45 -9.52 2.91 -2.67
C GLU A 45 -8.97 4.02 -3.56
N ARG A 46 -7.84 4.61 -3.15
CA ARG A 46 -7.27 5.85 -3.70
C ARG A 46 -5.76 5.76 -3.80
N ILE A 47 -5.20 6.56 -4.71
CA ILE A 47 -3.78 6.78 -4.87
C ILE A 47 -3.45 8.26 -4.89
N ILE A 48 -2.19 8.58 -4.58
CA ILE A 48 -1.62 9.91 -4.72
C ILE A 48 -0.35 9.76 -5.58
N LEU A 49 -0.33 10.41 -6.74
CA LEU A 49 0.80 10.46 -7.65
C LEU A 49 1.70 11.65 -7.30
N LEU A 50 2.95 11.35 -6.97
CA LEU A 50 4.00 12.33 -6.67
C LEU A 50 4.91 12.55 -7.89
N PRO A 51 5.52 13.74 -8.05
CA PRO A 51 5.57 14.86 -7.09
C PRO A 51 4.36 15.81 -7.14
N ASP A 52 3.51 15.70 -8.16
CA ASP A 52 2.45 16.68 -8.43
C ASP A 52 1.29 16.64 -7.41
N GLY A 53 1.23 15.59 -6.58
CA GLY A 53 0.20 15.43 -5.55
C GLY A 53 -1.18 15.16 -6.13
N VAL A 54 -1.25 14.55 -7.31
CA VAL A 54 -2.52 14.24 -7.99
C VAL A 54 -3.16 13.04 -7.31
N GLU A 55 -4.38 13.23 -6.81
CA GLU A 55 -5.19 12.17 -6.22
C GLU A 55 -6.09 11.53 -7.28
N ASP A 56 -6.16 10.20 -7.29
CA ASP A 56 -7.11 9.45 -8.12
C ASP A 56 -7.65 8.23 -7.36
N LEU A 57 -8.68 7.58 -7.93
CA LEU A 57 -9.14 6.28 -7.47
C LEU A 57 -8.16 5.20 -7.90
N TRP A 58 -7.96 4.21 -7.03
CA TRP A 58 -7.19 3.03 -7.40
C TRP A 58 -7.88 2.28 -8.55
N GLY A 59 -7.06 1.81 -9.49
CA GLY A 59 -7.48 1.00 -10.62
C GLY A 59 -6.32 0.14 -11.12
N SER A 60 -6.62 -0.98 -11.77
CA SER A 60 -5.59 -1.95 -12.20
C SER A 60 -4.57 -1.38 -13.19
N GLY A 61 -4.88 -0.25 -13.85
CA GLY A 61 -3.93 0.45 -14.71
C GLY A 61 -2.74 1.07 -13.96
N TYR A 62 -2.80 1.18 -12.63
CA TYR A 62 -1.70 1.65 -11.80
C TYR A 62 -0.82 0.52 -11.25
N ALA A 63 -1.18 -0.74 -11.46
CA ALA A 63 -0.39 -1.88 -10.97
C ALA A 63 1.04 -1.87 -11.53
N ASP A 64 1.18 -1.53 -12.83
CA ASP A 64 2.48 -1.43 -13.48
C ASP A 64 3.38 -0.35 -12.83
N LEU A 65 2.81 0.72 -12.27
CA LEU A 65 3.58 1.76 -11.58
C LEU A 65 4.14 1.28 -10.25
N VAL A 66 3.46 0.34 -9.58
CA VAL A 66 3.94 -0.27 -8.34
C VAL A 66 5.10 -1.21 -8.64
N ALA A 67 4.99 -2.02 -9.69
CA ALA A 67 6.02 -2.98 -10.11
C ALA A 67 7.32 -2.32 -10.64
N LEU A 68 7.25 -1.05 -11.06
CA LEU A 68 8.38 -0.28 -11.58
C LEU A 68 9.20 0.45 -10.50
N ALA A 69 8.70 0.52 -9.27
CA ALA A 69 9.34 1.21 -8.14
C ALA A 69 10.35 0.32 -7.41
#